data_AF-A0A8J2X5B9-F1
#
_entry.id   AF-A0A8J2X5B9-F1
#
_cell.length_a   1.000
_cell.length_b   1.000
_cell.length_c   1.000
_cell.angle_alpha   90.00
_cell.angle_beta   90.00
_cell.angle_gamma   90.00
#
_symmetry.space_group_name_H-M   'P 1'
#
loop_
_entity.id
_entity.type
_entity.pdbx_description
1 polymer ?
#
loop_
_entity_poly.entity_id
_entity_poly.type
_entity_poly.pdbx_seq_one_letter_code
_entity_poly.pdbx_strand_id
1 'polypeptide(L)'
;MRIVRALAALAAQPRGTRRLLTVRFASNVADAVVLAGLDDPVILDVRDPAEVAAGKGGPPASVPGAVHVPLNIDGARQSERPTTQEEFLAAVAAAGLALPRDRPVVTHCGSGGRGGKAAGLLRDAGYDAYNGGGPAHVASALKLSS
;
A
#
# COMPACT_ATOMS: atom_id res chain seq x y z
N MET A 1 13.39 45.42 26.18
CA MET A 1 14.03 44.48 25.24
C MET A 1 12.99 44.02 24.23
N ARG A 2 13.28 44.21 22.95
CA ARG A 2 12.53 43.66 21.81
C ARG A 2 12.60 42.15 21.84
N ILE A 3 11.50 41.46 21.53
CA ILE A 3 11.39 40.52 20.41
C ILE A 3 9.90 40.32 20.13
N VAL A 4 9.55 40.61 18.89
CA VAL A 4 8.25 40.52 18.24
C VAL A 4 8.22 39.21 17.44
N ARG A 5 7.02 38.72 17.15
CA ARG A 5 6.63 37.69 16.17
C ARG A 5 6.77 36.22 16.56
N ALA A 6 5.61 35.60 16.75
CA ALA A 6 5.31 34.32 16.12
C ALA A 6 4.00 34.48 15.32
N LEU A 7 4.14 34.74 14.01
CA LEU A 7 3.11 34.47 13.01
C LEU A 7 3.35 33.02 12.56
N ALA A 8 2.42 32.13 12.89
CA ALA A 8 2.30 30.81 12.26
C ALA A 8 0.79 30.53 12.18
N ALA A 9 0.20 30.84 11.04
CA ALA A 9 -0.03 29.90 9.93
C ALA A 9 -1.47 29.38 10.00
N LEU A 10 -2.33 30.15 9.32
CA LEU A 10 -3.57 29.78 8.65
C LEU A 10 -4.02 28.32 8.89
N ALA A 11 -5.04 28.14 9.73
CA ALA A 11 -5.80 26.91 9.78
C ALA A 11 -6.41 26.64 8.39
N ALA A 12 -5.78 25.73 7.64
CA ALA A 12 -6.32 25.24 6.39
C ALA A 12 -7.60 24.46 6.69
N GLN A 13 -8.70 24.91 6.09
CA GLN A 13 -10.03 24.30 6.16
C GLN A 13 -10.00 22.83 5.70
N PRO A 14 -10.91 21.98 6.19
CA PRO A 14 -10.93 20.55 5.86
C PRO A 14 -11.35 20.38 4.38
N ARG A 15 -10.37 20.07 3.52
CA ARG A 15 -10.64 19.62 2.14
C ARG A 15 -10.60 18.10 2.12
N GLY A 16 -11.74 17.48 2.41
CA GLY A 16 -11.78 16.03 2.47
C GLY A 16 -13.14 15.42 2.72
N THR A 17 -14.25 16.04 2.32
CA THR A 17 -15.51 15.30 2.20
C THR A 17 -15.49 14.47 0.91
N ARG A 18 -14.68 13.40 0.90
CA ARG A 18 -14.87 12.31 -0.05
C ARG A 18 -16.10 11.54 0.45
N ARG A 19 -17.18 11.66 -0.31
CA ARG A 19 -18.45 10.98 -0.09
C ARG A 19 -18.16 9.50 0.20
N LEU A 20 -18.53 9.05 1.39
CA LEU A 20 -18.41 7.67 1.83
C LEU A 20 -19.36 6.81 0.97
N LEU A 21 -18.96 6.46 -0.24
CA LEU A 21 -19.45 5.23 -0.84
C LEU A 21 -18.85 4.13 0.02
N THR A 22 -19.68 3.45 0.80
CA THR A 22 -19.32 2.24 1.54
C THR A 22 -19.05 1.12 0.53
N VAL A 23 -17.95 1.23 -0.22
CA VAL A 23 -17.42 0.13 -1.00
C VAL A 23 -16.82 -0.80 0.03
N ARG A 24 -17.49 -1.93 0.26
CA ARG A 24 -16.88 -3.06 0.96
C ARG A 24 -15.73 -3.53 0.08
N PHE A 25 -14.53 -2.99 0.29
CA PHE A 25 -13.32 -3.46 -0.36
C PHE A 25 -13.03 -4.87 0.17
N ALA A 26 -13.52 -5.89 -0.52
CA ALA A 26 -13.08 -7.26 -0.29
C ALA A 26 -11.60 -7.39 -0.67
N SER A 27 -10.98 -8.52 -0.35
CA SER A 27 -9.66 -8.97 -0.82
C SER A 27 -9.47 -9.02 -2.34
N ASN A 28 -10.44 -8.56 -3.13
CA ASN A 28 -10.44 -8.52 -4.58
C ASN A 28 -9.42 -7.49 -5.09
N VAL A 29 -8.88 -7.75 -6.28
CA VAL A 29 -8.03 -6.79 -6.99
C VAL A 29 -8.86 -5.57 -7.37
N ALA A 30 -8.37 -4.37 -7.06
CA ALA A 30 -9.00 -3.11 -7.40
C ALA A 30 -8.92 -2.86 -8.92
N ASP A 31 -10.00 -2.35 -9.50
CA ASP A 31 -10.05 -2.01 -10.91
C ASP A 31 -8.97 -0.98 -11.28
N ALA A 32 -8.44 -1.07 -12.50
CA ALA A 32 -7.39 -0.16 -12.96
C ALA A 32 -7.83 1.32 -12.91
N VAL A 33 -9.11 1.61 -13.14
CA VAL A 33 -9.68 2.97 -13.06
C VAL A 33 -9.64 3.51 -11.63
N VAL A 34 -9.86 2.65 -10.64
CA VAL A 34 -9.78 3.04 -9.22
C VAL A 34 -8.34 3.39 -8.86
N LEU A 35 -7.39 2.52 -9.23
CA LEU A 35 -5.97 2.75 -8.98
C LEU A 35 -5.45 4.00 -9.69
N ALA A 36 -5.83 4.20 -10.96
CA ALA A 36 -5.45 5.38 -11.74
C ALA A 36 -5.98 6.70 -11.16
N GLY A 37 -7.04 6.66 -10.35
CA GLY A 37 -7.63 7.80 -9.67
C GLY A 37 -7.09 8.06 -8.27
N LEU A 38 -6.08 7.29 -7.82
CA LEU A 38 -5.39 7.52 -6.56
C LEU A 38 -4.35 8.64 -6.73
N ASP A 39 -4.29 9.53 -5.74
CA ASP A 39 -3.32 10.61 -5.69
C ASP A 39 -2.09 10.16 -4.89
N ASP A 40 -0.91 10.15 -5.52
CA ASP A 40 0.39 9.76 -4.97
C ASP A 40 0.35 8.55 -4.00
N PRO A 41 -0.12 7.36 -4.44
CA PRO A 41 -0.22 6.19 -3.58
C PRO A 41 1.14 5.66 -3.15
N VAL A 42 1.24 5.20 -1.91
CA VAL A 42 2.37 4.38 -1.45
C VAL A 42 2.18 2.96 -1.97
N ILE A 43 3.16 2.42 -2.68
CA ILE A 43 3.08 1.07 -3.27
C ILE A 43 3.89 0.10 -2.42
N LEU A 44 3.25 -0.98 -1.95
CA LEU A 44 3.90 -2.03 -1.17
C LEU A 44 3.91 -3.33 -1.96
N ASP A 45 5.11 -3.87 -2.18
CA ASP A 45 5.31 -5.22 -2.71
C ASP A 45 5.39 -6.21 -1.56
N VAL A 46 4.41 -7.11 -1.45
CA VAL A 46 4.32 -8.06 -0.33
C VAL A 46 4.74 -9.50 -0.71
N ARG A 47 5.48 -9.65 -1.81
CA ARG A 47 6.10 -10.92 -2.23
C ARG A 47 7.26 -11.32 -1.31
N ASP A 48 7.67 -12.58 -1.40
CA ASP A 48 8.90 -13.02 -0.73
C ASP A 48 10.12 -12.52 -1.50
N PRO A 49 11.27 -12.28 -0.85
CA PRO A 49 12.47 -11.74 -1.53
C PRO A 49 12.90 -12.57 -2.75
N ALA A 50 12.84 -13.90 -2.65
CA ALA A 50 13.17 -14.80 -3.74
C ALA A 50 12.22 -14.65 -4.94
N GLU A 51 10.94 -14.36 -4.71
CA GLU A 51 9.96 -14.16 -5.78
C GLU A 51 10.14 -12.81 -6.49
N VAL A 52 10.52 -11.78 -5.74
CA VAL A 52 10.88 -10.47 -6.31
C VAL A 52 12.12 -10.63 -7.20
N ALA A 53 13.16 -11.29 -6.69
CA ALA A 53 14.39 -11.58 -7.46
C ALA A 53 14.12 -12.43 -8.71
N ALA A 54 13.17 -13.38 -8.64
CA ALA A 54 12.74 -14.19 -9.76
C ALA A 54 11.75 -13.48 -10.71
N GLY A 55 11.34 -12.24 -10.42
CA GLY A 55 10.40 -11.47 -11.25
C GLY A 55 8.99 -12.05 -11.32
N LYS A 56 8.55 -12.78 -10.28
CA LYS A 56 7.28 -13.51 -10.31
C LYS A 56 6.08 -12.57 -10.47
N GLY A 57 5.28 -12.82 -11.50
CA GLY A 57 4.07 -12.03 -11.82
C GLY A 57 4.30 -10.96 -12.90
N GLY A 58 5.53 -10.81 -13.39
CA GLY A 58 5.88 -9.92 -14.50
C GLY A 58 5.72 -10.53 -15.90
N PRO A 59 6.09 -9.76 -16.96
CA PRO A 59 6.65 -8.39 -16.89
C PRO A 59 5.61 -7.29 -16.55
N PRO A 60 6.02 -6.19 -15.88
CA PRO A 60 7.34 -5.93 -15.30
C PRO A 60 7.59 -6.78 -14.04
N ALA A 61 8.85 -7.10 -13.79
CA ALA A 61 9.26 -7.97 -12.67
C ALA A 61 9.03 -7.30 -11.29
N SER A 62 9.15 -5.99 -11.23
CA SER A 62 8.89 -5.13 -10.08
C SER A 62 8.13 -3.88 -10.53
N VAL A 63 7.45 -3.23 -9.59
CA VAL A 63 6.76 -1.97 -9.84
C VAL A 63 7.70 -0.83 -9.43
N PRO A 64 7.97 0.16 -10.32
CA PRO A 64 8.77 1.32 -9.96
C PRO A 64 8.22 2.05 -8.73
N GLY A 65 9.09 2.40 -7.78
CA GLY A 65 8.71 3.09 -6.54
C GLY A 65 8.02 2.21 -5.48
N ALA A 66 7.83 0.92 -5.74
CA ALA A 66 7.31 0.00 -4.73
C ALA A 66 8.34 -0.28 -3.64
N VAL A 67 7.90 -0.26 -2.39
CA VAL A 67 8.71 -0.67 -1.25
C VAL A 67 8.42 -2.12 -0.92
N HIS A 68 9.47 -2.91 -0.75
CA HIS A 68 9.35 -4.35 -0.50
C HIS A 68 9.14 -4.62 0.98
N VAL A 69 7.99 -5.20 1.32
CA VAL A 69 7.59 -5.58 2.68
C VAL A 69 6.90 -6.95 2.65
N PRO A 70 7.66 -8.06 2.77
CA PRO A 70 7.10 -9.40 2.67
C PRO A 70 5.93 -9.64 3.64
N LEU A 71 4.84 -10.22 3.16
CA LEU A 71 3.74 -10.62 4.05
C LEU A 71 4.06 -11.92 4.79
N ASN A 72 4.77 -12.85 4.18
CA ASN A 72 5.18 -14.09 4.85
C ASN A 72 6.32 -13.79 5.82
N ILE A 73 6.02 -13.85 7.11
CA ILE A 73 6.99 -13.69 8.18
C ILE A 73 7.65 -15.04 8.47
N ASP A 74 8.96 -15.02 8.75
CA ASP A 74 9.80 -16.20 8.98
C ASP A 74 9.82 -17.20 7.80
N GLY A 75 9.43 -16.75 6.60
CA GLY A 75 9.32 -17.60 5.41
C GLY A 75 8.13 -18.57 5.42
N ALA A 76 7.25 -18.50 6.43
CA ALA A 76 6.09 -19.36 6.54
C ALA A 76 4.95 -18.88 5.63
N ARG A 77 4.28 -19.82 4.96
CA ARG A 77 3.16 -19.48 4.07
C ARG A 77 1.97 -19.01 4.88
N GLN A 78 1.18 -18.07 4.34
CA GLN A 78 -0.04 -17.57 4.98
C GLN A 78 -1.09 -18.65 5.34
N SER A 79 -1.05 -19.84 4.70
CA SER A 79 -1.92 -20.98 5.03
C SER A 79 -1.46 -21.75 6.27
N GLU A 80 -0.17 -21.66 6.59
CA GLU A 80 0.47 -22.36 7.71
C GLU A 80 0.56 -21.42 8.92
N ARG A 81 1.00 -20.17 8.68
CA ARG A 81 1.13 -19.11 9.67
C ARG A 81 0.56 -17.81 9.10
N PRO A 82 -0.71 -17.49 9.38
CA PRO A 82 -1.28 -16.20 9.02
C PRO A 82 -0.51 -15.08 9.74
N THR A 83 -0.12 -14.06 8.99
CA THR A 83 0.52 -12.87 9.57
C THR A 83 -0.54 -12.01 10.24
N THR A 84 -0.29 -11.60 11.47
CA THR A 84 -1.18 -10.71 12.23
C THR A 84 -1.02 -9.25 11.77
N GLN A 85 -2.00 -8.42 12.12
CA GLN A 85 -1.94 -6.99 11.81
C GLN A 85 -0.73 -6.31 12.46
N GLU A 86 -0.47 -6.58 13.73
CA GLU A 86 0.63 -5.98 14.48
C GLU A 86 1.97 -6.32 13.85
N GLU A 87 2.19 -7.60 13.51
CA GLU A 87 3.43 -8.04 12.87
C GLU A 87 3.62 -7.40 11.49
N PHE A 88 2.56 -7.28 10.69
CA PHE A 88 2.67 -6.64 9.39
C PHE A 88 2.98 -5.14 9.50
N LEU A 89 2.35 -4.43 10.44
CA LEU A 89 2.65 -3.03 10.72
C LEU A 89 4.09 -2.84 11.23
N ALA A 90 4.57 -3.76 12.06
CA ALA A 90 5.96 -3.78 12.51
C ALA A 90 6.93 -3.99 11.32
N ALA A 91 6.61 -4.90 10.39
CA ALA A 91 7.42 -5.12 9.19
C ALA A 91 7.46 -3.88 8.28
N VAL A 92 6.32 -3.18 8.11
CA VAL A 92 6.26 -1.91 7.38
C VAL A 92 7.14 -0.85 8.03
N ALA A 93 7.07 -0.70 9.36
CA ALA A 93 7.92 0.23 10.09
C ALA A 93 9.41 -0.13 9.98
N ALA A 94 9.75 -1.42 10.04
CA ALA A 94 11.12 -1.93 9.90
C ALA A 94 11.70 -1.69 8.50
N ALA A 95 10.85 -1.64 7.46
CA ALA A 95 11.23 -1.24 6.11
C ALA A 95 11.51 0.28 5.97
N GLY A 96 11.43 1.04 7.07
CA GLY A 96 11.67 2.49 7.08
C GLY A 96 10.48 3.32 6.60
N LEU A 97 9.30 2.70 6.45
CA LEU A 97 8.08 3.38 6.02
C LEU A 97 7.27 3.85 7.23
N ALA A 98 7.10 5.17 7.34
CA ALA A 98 6.01 5.75 8.10
C ALA A 98 4.82 5.91 7.16
N LEU A 99 3.82 5.02 7.24
CA LEU A 99 2.67 5.10 6.36
C LEU A 99 1.86 6.38 6.66
N PRO A 100 1.72 7.29 5.66
CA PRO A 100 0.86 8.45 5.78
C PRO A 100 -0.60 8.04 5.96
N ARG A 101 -1.35 8.77 6.79
CA ARG A 101 -2.79 8.53 7.00
C ARG A 101 -3.65 9.20 5.95
N ASP A 102 -3.08 10.15 5.22
CA ASP A 102 -3.70 11.00 4.21
C ASP A 102 -3.43 10.54 2.77
N ARG A 103 -2.59 9.53 2.57
CA ARG A 103 -2.30 8.96 1.25
C ARG A 103 -2.77 7.51 1.15
N PRO A 104 -3.31 7.10 -0.02
CA PRO A 104 -3.71 5.73 -0.23
C PRO A 104 -2.50 4.79 -0.30
N VAL A 105 -2.70 3.54 0.11
CA VAL A 105 -1.69 2.48 0.05
C VAL A 105 -2.13 1.41 -0.94
N VAL A 106 -1.31 1.11 -1.95
CA VAL A 106 -1.55 0.03 -2.90
C VAL A 106 -0.64 -1.13 -2.56
N THR A 107 -1.22 -2.22 -2.07
CA THR A 107 -0.48 -3.46 -1.82
C THR A 107 -0.56 -4.36 -3.05
N HIS A 108 0.52 -5.01 -3.44
CA HIS A 108 0.50 -5.96 -4.54
C HIS A 108 1.37 -7.17 -4.25
N CYS A 109 1.12 -8.26 -4.97
CA CYS A 109 2.03 -9.40 -4.97
C CYS A 109 2.21 -9.92 -6.40
N GLY A 110 2.38 -11.24 -6.60
CA GLY A 110 2.42 -11.81 -7.94
C GLY A 110 1.07 -11.81 -8.69
N SER A 111 -0.04 -12.03 -7.97
CA SER A 111 -1.39 -12.19 -8.56
C SER A 111 -2.53 -11.60 -7.72
N GLY A 112 -2.24 -10.92 -6.61
CA GLY A 112 -3.23 -10.27 -5.74
C GLY A 112 -3.67 -11.02 -4.48
N GLY A 113 -3.35 -12.31 -4.31
CA GLY A 113 -3.79 -13.06 -3.12
C GLY A 113 -3.21 -12.53 -1.80
N ARG A 114 -1.88 -12.34 -1.74
CA ARG A 114 -1.22 -11.74 -0.56
C ARG A 114 -1.46 -10.24 -0.48
N GLY A 115 -1.50 -9.54 -1.62
CA GLY A 115 -1.89 -8.13 -1.67
C GLY A 115 -3.24 -7.89 -0.98
N GLY A 116 -4.27 -8.69 -1.30
CA GLY A 116 -5.59 -8.60 -0.68
C GLY A 116 -5.58 -8.79 0.84
N LYS A 117 -4.75 -9.71 1.35
CA LYS A 117 -4.56 -9.92 2.81
C LYS A 117 -3.88 -8.72 3.45
N ALA A 118 -2.77 -8.24 2.88
CA ALA A 118 -2.05 -7.07 3.36
C ALA A 118 -2.93 -5.80 3.37
N ALA A 119 -3.68 -5.54 2.29
CA ALA A 119 -4.62 -4.43 2.25
C ALA A 119 -5.73 -4.56 3.30
N GLY A 120 -6.16 -5.78 3.63
CA GLY A 120 -7.09 -6.04 4.73
C GLY A 120 -6.51 -5.61 6.08
N LEU A 121 -5.31 -6.10 6.41
CA LEU A 121 -4.62 -5.75 7.66
C LEU A 121 -4.43 -4.24 7.81
N LEU A 122 -4.07 -3.54 6.73
CA LEU A 122 -3.92 -2.08 6.71
C LEU A 122 -5.26 -1.34 6.89
N ARG A 123 -6.33 -1.80 6.25
CA ARG A 123 -7.67 -1.19 6.43
C ARG A 123 -8.18 -1.37 7.84
N ASP A 124 -7.99 -2.54 8.42
CA ASP A 124 -8.34 -2.82 9.82
C ASP A 124 -7.54 -1.91 10.78
N ALA A 125 -6.36 -1.43 10.36
CA ALA A 125 -5.54 -0.48 11.11
C ALA A 125 -5.89 0.99 10.81
N GLY A 126 -6.88 1.25 9.95
CA GLY A 126 -7.37 2.58 9.59
C GLY A 126 -6.60 3.28 8.47
N TYR A 127 -5.94 2.55 7.58
CA TYR A 127 -5.35 3.10 6.36
C TYR A 127 -6.30 2.94 5.17
N ASP A 128 -6.25 3.87 4.22
CA ASP A 128 -6.94 3.74 2.93
C ASP A 128 -6.11 2.82 2.01
N ALA A 129 -6.37 1.51 2.06
CA ALA A 129 -5.54 0.51 1.37
C ALA A 129 -6.29 -0.32 0.32
N TYR A 130 -5.64 -0.56 -0.81
CA TYR A 130 -6.15 -1.24 -1.99
C TYR A 130 -5.30 -2.46 -2.36
N ASN A 131 -5.94 -3.50 -2.91
CA ASN A 131 -5.24 -4.63 -3.52
C ASN A 131 -4.96 -4.32 -5.00
N GLY A 132 -3.70 -4.07 -5.33
CA GLY A 132 -3.22 -3.80 -6.68
C GLY A 132 -3.03 -5.04 -7.56
N GLY A 133 -3.19 -6.26 -7.03
CA GLY A 133 -3.05 -7.47 -7.87
C GLY A 133 -1.59 -7.84 -8.15
N GLY A 134 -1.28 -8.05 -9.43
CA GLY A 134 0.06 -8.35 -9.94
C GLY A 134 0.82 -7.08 -10.37
N PRO A 135 2.15 -7.15 -10.56
CA PRO A 135 2.98 -5.98 -10.87
C PRO A 135 2.59 -5.29 -12.19
N ALA A 136 2.19 -6.05 -13.22
CA ALA A 136 1.71 -5.49 -14.49
C ALA A 136 0.45 -4.63 -14.35
N HIS A 137 -0.50 -5.08 -13.52
CA HIS A 137 -1.73 -4.34 -13.27
C HIS A 137 -1.44 -3.01 -12.58
N VAL A 138 -0.62 -3.04 -11.53
CA VAL A 138 -0.24 -1.83 -10.80
C VAL A 138 0.53 -0.86 -11.68
N ALA A 139 1.57 -1.33 -12.37
CA ALA A 139 2.40 -0.48 -13.21
C ALA A 139 1.58 0.18 -14.34
N SER A 140 0.71 -0.59 -15.00
CA SER A 140 -0.17 -0.07 -16.04
C SER A 140 -1.20 0.93 -15.50
N ALA A 141 -1.88 0.59 -14.39
CA ALA A 141 -2.94 1.42 -13.84
C ALA A 141 -2.42 2.75 -13.29
N LEU A 142 -1.25 2.74 -12.64
CA LEU A 142 -0.60 3.94 -12.10
C LEU A 142 0.26 4.68 -13.14
N LYS A 143 0.28 4.20 -14.40
CA LYS A 143 1.07 4.78 -15.51
C LYS A 143 2.55 4.93 -15.15
N LEU A 144 3.07 3.95 -14.41
CA LEU A 144 4.48 3.92 -14.01
C LEU A 144 5.29 3.39 -15.19
N SER A 145 6.03 4.28 -15.84
CA SER A 145 6.98 3.91 -16.89
C SER A 145 8.05 2.98 -16.30
N SER A 146 8.25 1.82 -16.92
CA SER A 146 9.31 0.85 -16.57
C SER A 146 10.68 1.33 -17.05
#